data_AF-A0A842HWG0-F1
#
_entry.id   AF-A0A842HWG0-F1
#
_cell.length_a   1.000
_cell.length_b   1.000
_cell.length_c   1.000
_cell.angle_alpha   90.00
_cell.angle_beta   90.00
_cell.angle_gamma   90.00
#
_symmetry.space_group_name_H-M   'P 1'
#
loop_
_entity.id
_entity.type
_entity.pdbx_description
1 polymer ?
#
loop_
_entity_poly.entity_id
_entity_poly.type
_entity_poly.pdbx_seq_one_letter_code
_entity_poly.pdbx_strand_id
1 'polypeptide(L)'
;MAFGTKAARSEKIFVNYRREDAGGFAGRLSDSLANYFGAGRVFRDVTGIDYGHDFEKVIDEKLEESGALVVMIGERWTSVTDAEGKRRLDDPGDYVVREIAAALRNGVPVLPVLIGEASMPRTEELPASLAELARRNAISLTDERWDFDVDRLAKVLTIDVPGTVAQRRLDWMKAAALAMLVLGGAIATLVFCAALGTWRPPEGLREAGFSPIVSAIPFMAIVFAGALTLNAAPAMEPGKRKYAWASVALATVGTLGAFIAYALRNVAEPNGSLVANFGASTITIFGMLALLALAGFRAK
;
A
#
# COMPACT_ATOMS: atom_id res chain seq x y z
N MET A 1 7.73 33.39 2.48
CA MET A 1 6.75 32.30 2.24
C MET A 1 7.50 30.98 2.32
N ALA A 2 7.48 30.34 3.48
CA ALA A 2 8.01 29.01 3.66
C ALA A 2 6.86 28.03 3.39
N PHE A 3 6.98 27.20 2.35
CA PHE A 3 6.17 25.99 2.23
C PHE A 3 6.63 25.07 3.36
N GLY A 4 5.94 25.15 4.50
CA GLY A 4 6.16 24.26 5.62
C GLY A 4 6.12 22.83 5.13
N THR A 5 7.18 22.08 5.45
CA THR A 5 7.28 20.65 5.25
C THR A 5 6.00 20.02 5.78
N LYS A 6 5.12 19.53 4.89
CA LYS A 6 3.93 18.77 5.31
C LYS A 6 4.43 17.67 6.24
N ALA A 7 4.04 17.73 7.52
CA ALA A 7 4.06 16.55 8.37
C ALA A 7 3.49 15.38 7.57
N ALA A 8 4.06 14.18 7.71
CA ALA A 8 3.64 13.00 6.96
C ALA A 8 2.11 12.91 7.02
N ARG A 9 1.45 13.25 5.91
CA ARG A 9 0.00 13.34 5.90
C ARG A 9 -0.54 11.99 6.27
N SER A 10 -1.50 12.00 7.19
CA SER A 10 -2.10 10.76 7.64
C SER A 10 -2.66 9.98 6.46
N GLU A 11 -2.72 8.68 6.68
CA GLU A 11 -3.09 7.70 5.70
C GLU A 11 -4.62 7.48 5.63
N LYS A 12 -5.40 8.11 6.51
CA LYS A 12 -6.84 7.88 6.61
C LYS A 12 -7.64 8.79 5.68
N ILE A 13 -8.73 8.26 5.15
CA ILE A 13 -9.74 8.96 4.36
C ILE A 13 -11.01 8.97 5.19
N PHE A 14 -11.53 10.16 5.49
CA PHE A 14 -12.78 10.31 6.19
C PHE A 14 -13.89 10.66 5.20
N VAL A 15 -15.00 9.92 5.21
CA VAL A 15 -16.18 10.12 4.37
C VAL A 15 -17.27 10.75 5.24
N ASN A 16 -17.43 12.06 5.08
CA ASN A 16 -18.49 12.85 5.68
C ASN A 16 -19.71 12.84 4.76
N TYR A 17 -20.89 12.56 5.32
CA TYR A 17 -22.14 12.49 4.57
C TYR A 17 -23.32 12.76 5.50
N ARG A 18 -24.43 13.25 4.93
CA ARG A 18 -25.71 13.35 5.62
C ARG A 18 -26.52 12.09 5.36
N ARG A 19 -26.89 11.34 6.41
CA ARG A 19 -27.57 10.03 6.29
C ARG A 19 -28.86 10.08 5.49
N GLU A 20 -29.67 11.11 5.70
CA GLU A 20 -30.96 11.35 5.05
C GLU A 20 -30.85 11.70 3.56
N ASP A 21 -29.65 12.05 3.11
CA ASP A 21 -29.38 12.57 1.77
C ASP A 21 -28.54 11.58 0.95
N ALA A 22 -27.49 11.01 1.55
CA ALA A 22 -26.45 10.25 0.86
C ALA A 22 -26.15 8.87 1.49
N GLY A 23 -26.97 8.38 2.43
CA GLY A 23 -26.63 7.19 3.24
C GLY A 23 -26.24 5.93 2.45
N GLY A 24 -27.04 5.55 1.45
CA GLY A 24 -26.75 4.38 0.62
C GLY A 24 -25.49 4.54 -0.23
N PHE A 25 -25.30 5.73 -0.81
CA PHE A 25 -24.12 6.07 -1.61
C PHE A 25 -22.84 6.12 -0.77
N ALA A 26 -22.90 6.64 0.46
CA ALA A 26 -21.78 6.66 1.39
C ALA A 26 -21.33 5.24 1.77
N GLY A 27 -22.31 4.34 1.94
CA GLY A 27 -22.18 2.89 1.93
C GLY A 27 -21.17 2.41 0.88
N ARG A 28 -21.65 2.51 -0.37
CA ARG A 28 -21.00 2.02 -1.57
C ARG A 28 -19.65 2.69 -1.83
N LEU A 29 -19.54 3.99 -1.59
CA LEU A 29 -18.30 4.75 -1.81
C LEU A 29 -17.21 4.31 -0.85
N SER A 30 -17.53 4.12 0.42
CA SER A 30 -16.55 3.67 1.40
C SER A 30 -16.01 2.29 1.07
N ASP A 31 -16.89 1.36 0.66
CA ASP A 31 -16.50 0.01 0.25
C ASP A 31 -15.59 0.06 -0.98
N SER A 32 -15.93 0.90 -1.95
CA SER A 32 -15.14 1.07 -3.16
C SER A 32 -13.76 1.68 -2.84
N LEU A 33 -13.69 2.73 -2.02
CA LEU A 33 -12.41 3.31 -1.58
C LEU A 33 -11.61 2.34 -0.70
N ALA A 34 -12.27 1.51 0.10
CA ALA A 34 -11.63 0.47 0.91
C ALA A 34 -10.93 -0.57 0.02
N ASN A 35 -11.46 -0.87 -1.16
CA ASN A 35 -10.77 -1.72 -2.14
C ASN A 35 -9.49 -1.07 -2.70
N TYR A 36 -9.47 0.26 -2.83
CA TYR A 36 -8.30 1.00 -3.31
C TYR A 36 -7.23 1.23 -2.24
N PHE A 37 -7.63 1.65 -1.04
CA PHE A 37 -6.71 2.12 0.00
C PHE A 37 -6.60 1.14 1.19
N GLY A 38 -7.54 0.22 1.34
CA GLY A 38 -7.65 -0.74 2.43
C GLY A 38 -8.71 -0.33 3.44
N ALA A 39 -9.50 -1.30 3.92
CA ALA A 39 -10.63 -1.05 4.83
C ALA A 39 -10.24 -0.32 6.12
N GLY A 40 -9.06 -0.58 6.68
CA GLY A 40 -8.58 0.10 7.90
C GLY A 40 -8.16 1.57 7.70
N ARG A 41 -8.32 2.11 6.49
CA ARG A 41 -7.96 3.50 6.15
C ARG A 41 -9.14 4.34 5.70
N VAL A 42 -10.32 3.75 5.48
CA VAL A 42 -11.52 4.47 5.08
C VAL A 42 -12.49 4.45 6.22
N PHE A 43 -12.82 5.63 6.72
CA PHE A 43 -13.72 5.82 7.85
C PHE A 43 -14.92 6.60 7.39
N ARG A 44 -16.10 6.14 7.74
CA ARG A 44 -17.33 6.90 7.67
C ARG A 44 -17.99 6.82 9.02
N ASP A 45 -18.89 7.76 9.31
CA ASP A 45 -19.79 7.71 10.45
C ASP A 45 -19.09 7.86 11.82
N VAL A 46 -19.38 8.97 12.51
CA VAL A 46 -18.85 9.22 13.86
C VAL A 46 -19.83 8.76 14.95
N THR A 47 -20.87 7.97 14.64
CA THR A 47 -21.75 7.43 15.70
C THR A 47 -21.11 6.37 16.60
N GLY A 48 -19.85 5.99 16.33
CA GLY A 48 -19.00 5.25 17.25
C GLY A 48 -18.14 6.16 18.16
N ILE A 49 -18.68 7.27 18.67
CA ILE A 49 -18.08 7.95 19.81
C ILE A 49 -18.63 7.27 21.06
N ASP A 50 -17.74 6.62 21.81
CA ASP A 50 -18.08 6.05 23.10
C ASP A 50 -18.81 7.09 23.95
N TYR A 51 -19.93 6.68 24.53
CA TYR A 51 -20.74 7.52 25.41
C TYR A 51 -19.85 8.14 26.50
N GLY A 52 -19.78 9.47 26.58
CA GLY A 52 -19.08 10.19 27.66
C GLY A 52 -17.79 10.95 27.27
N HIS A 53 -17.33 10.89 26.01
CA HIS A 53 -16.20 11.70 25.53
C HIS A 53 -16.63 13.06 24.96
N ASP A 54 -15.75 14.06 25.09
CA ASP A 54 -15.91 15.37 24.45
C ASP A 54 -15.83 15.21 22.92
N PHE A 55 -17.00 15.34 22.28
CA PHE A 55 -17.18 15.13 20.85
C PHE A 55 -16.28 16.04 19.99
N GLU A 56 -15.91 17.24 20.48
CA GLU A 56 -15.00 18.14 19.75
C GLU A 56 -13.59 17.57 19.70
N LYS A 57 -13.08 17.11 20.83
CA LYS A 57 -11.73 16.54 20.92
C LYS A 57 -11.59 15.29 20.06
N VAL A 58 -12.60 14.43 20.04
CA VAL A 58 -12.57 13.20 19.25
C VAL A 58 -12.60 13.50 17.74
N ILE A 59 -13.33 14.53 17.32
CA ILE A 59 -13.33 14.96 15.91
C ILE A 59 -11.98 15.56 15.54
N ASP A 60 -11.43 16.44 16.37
CA ASP A 60 -10.14 17.07 16.09
C ASP A 60 -9.03 16.01 16.03
N GLU A 61 -8.97 15.06 16.97
CA GLU A 61 -8.02 13.93 16.94
C GLU A 61 -8.17 13.09 15.66
N LYS A 62 -9.41 12.73 15.29
CA LYS A 62 -9.66 11.93 14.07
C LYS A 62 -9.32 12.69 12.79
N LEU A 63 -9.52 14.01 12.77
CA LEU A 63 -9.22 14.86 11.62
C LEU A 63 -7.72 15.20 11.51
N GLU A 64 -7.01 15.35 12.62
CA GLU A 64 -5.54 15.41 12.64
C GLU A 64 -4.93 14.13 12.06
N GLU A 65 -5.57 12.99 12.35
CA GLU A 65 -5.25 11.71 11.75
C GLU A 65 -5.88 11.49 10.36
N SER A 66 -6.41 12.50 9.67
CA SER A 66 -6.99 12.34 8.33
C SER A 66 -6.13 12.97 7.24
N GLY A 67 -5.81 12.19 6.21
CA GLY A 67 -5.11 12.66 5.01
C GLY A 67 -6.00 13.40 4.03
N ALA A 68 -7.30 13.09 4.03
CA ALA A 68 -8.33 13.78 3.25
C ALA A 68 -9.73 13.58 3.87
N LEU A 69 -10.58 14.59 3.69
CA LEU A 69 -12.01 14.58 3.98
C LEU A 69 -12.79 14.56 2.66
N VAL A 70 -13.57 13.51 2.42
CA VAL A 70 -14.52 13.40 1.32
C VAL A 70 -15.89 13.85 1.82
N VAL A 71 -16.47 14.89 1.21
CA VAL A 71 -17.76 15.45 1.61
C VAL A 71 -18.81 15.09 0.59
N MET A 72 -19.74 14.22 0.96
CA MET A 72 -20.80 13.75 0.09
C MET A 72 -21.99 14.70 0.13
N ILE A 73 -22.34 15.24 -1.04
CA ILE A 73 -23.40 16.23 -1.24
C ILE A 73 -24.41 15.63 -2.23
N GLY A 74 -25.58 15.27 -1.72
CA GLY A 74 -26.75 14.92 -2.52
C GLY A 74 -27.68 16.13 -2.72
N GLU A 75 -28.79 15.89 -3.40
CA GLU A 75 -29.73 16.93 -3.84
C GLU A 75 -30.39 17.70 -2.69
N ARG A 76 -30.54 17.07 -1.52
CA ARG A 76 -31.20 17.67 -0.36
C ARG A 76 -30.22 18.19 0.67
N TRP A 77 -28.91 18.10 0.42
CA TRP A 77 -27.87 18.39 1.40
C TRP A 77 -28.01 19.76 2.08
N THR A 78 -28.38 20.81 1.32
CA THR A 78 -28.61 22.18 1.83
C THR A 78 -29.99 22.42 2.43
N SER A 79 -30.97 21.56 2.13
CA SER A 79 -32.39 21.78 2.45
C SER A 79 -32.91 20.84 3.54
N VAL A 80 -32.15 19.85 3.99
CA VAL A 80 -32.56 18.99 5.13
C VAL A 80 -32.76 19.83 6.39
N THR A 81 -33.93 19.64 7.02
CA THR A 81 -34.31 20.29 8.26
C THR A 81 -34.33 19.33 9.45
N ASP A 82 -34.28 19.88 10.66
CA ASP A 82 -34.57 19.17 11.91
C ASP A 82 -36.09 19.00 12.13
N ALA A 83 -36.48 18.50 13.32
CA ALA A 83 -37.87 18.27 13.68
C ALA A 83 -38.67 19.58 13.82
N GLU A 84 -37.97 20.68 14.09
CA GLU A 84 -38.50 22.04 14.24
C GLU A 84 -38.58 22.79 12.89
N GLY A 85 -38.11 22.17 11.80
CA GLY A 85 -38.14 22.74 10.45
C GLY A 85 -36.99 23.72 10.17
N LYS A 86 -35.99 23.82 11.04
CA LYS A 86 -34.79 24.62 10.82
C LYS A 86 -33.78 23.82 10.01
N ARG A 87 -33.08 24.47 9.06
CA ARG A 87 -32.04 23.79 8.27
C ARG A 87 -30.94 23.27 9.19
N ARG A 88 -30.57 22.01 9.01
CA ARG A 88 -29.51 21.37 9.81
C ARG A 88 -28.13 22.01 9.60
N LEU A 89 -27.87 22.59 8.42
CA LEU A 89 -26.63 23.33 8.18
C LEU A 89 -26.50 24.61 9.02
N ASP A 90 -27.62 25.17 9.50
CA ASP A 90 -27.63 26.35 10.36
C ASP A 90 -27.59 25.99 11.86
N ASP A 91 -27.53 24.70 12.18
CA ASP A 91 -27.29 24.21 13.53
C ASP A 91 -25.78 24.03 13.77
N PRO A 92 -25.16 24.82 14.65
CA PRO A 92 -23.75 24.64 15.00
C PRO A 92 -23.46 23.27 15.67
N GLY A 93 -24.50 22.59 16.18
CA GLY A 93 -24.41 21.24 16.74
C GLY A 93 -24.39 20.12 15.69
N ASP A 94 -24.73 20.40 14.43
CA ASP A 94 -24.80 19.40 13.38
C ASP A 94 -23.42 18.82 13.05
N TYR A 95 -23.29 17.49 13.15
CA TYR A 95 -22.01 16.80 12.98
C TYR A 95 -21.37 17.06 11.61
N VAL A 96 -22.17 17.16 10.54
CA VAL A 96 -21.68 17.44 9.18
C VAL A 96 -21.00 18.80 9.14
N VAL A 97 -21.66 19.82 9.70
CA VAL A 97 -21.12 21.18 9.77
C VAL A 97 -19.82 21.21 10.56
N ARG A 98 -19.79 20.54 11.72
CA ARG A 98 -18.64 20.53 12.62
C ARG A 98 -17.41 19.86 12.01
N GLU A 99 -17.59 18.68 11.41
CA GLU A 99 -16.50 17.93 10.76
C GLU A 99 -15.90 18.69 9.59
N ILE A 100 -16.75 19.25 8.71
CA ILE A 100 -16.26 20.02 7.55
C ILE A 100 -15.56 21.30 8.02
N ALA A 101 -16.16 22.04 8.96
CA ALA A 101 -15.57 23.26 9.49
C ALA A 101 -14.22 22.98 10.17
N ALA A 102 -14.11 21.89 10.94
CA ALA A 102 -12.84 21.48 11.56
C ALA A 102 -11.78 21.11 10.51
N ALA A 103 -12.14 20.32 9.49
CA ALA A 103 -11.22 19.98 8.41
C ALA A 103 -10.72 21.20 7.63
N LEU A 104 -11.61 22.17 7.35
CA LEU A 104 -11.25 23.43 6.71
C LEU A 104 -10.29 24.25 7.59
N ARG A 105 -10.60 24.40 8.88
CA ARG A 105 -9.74 25.13 9.85
C ARG A 105 -8.35 24.50 9.97
N ASN A 106 -8.27 23.17 10.00
CA ASN A 106 -7.03 22.42 10.17
C ASN A 106 -6.25 22.20 8.86
N GLY A 107 -6.74 22.73 7.73
CA GLY A 107 -6.07 22.60 6.44
C GLY A 107 -6.05 21.16 5.87
N VAL A 108 -6.93 20.30 6.36
CA VAL A 108 -7.14 18.95 5.80
C VAL A 108 -7.69 19.12 4.37
N PRO A 109 -7.17 18.38 3.38
CA PRO A 109 -7.74 18.36 2.04
C PRO A 109 -9.22 17.98 2.09
N VAL A 110 -10.10 18.89 1.66
CA VAL A 110 -11.55 18.65 1.59
C VAL A 110 -11.93 18.53 0.13
N LEU A 111 -12.51 17.39 -0.23
CA LEU A 111 -12.92 17.03 -1.58
C LEU A 111 -14.44 16.81 -1.62
N PRO A 112 -15.19 17.78 -2.17
CA PRO A 112 -16.63 17.61 -2.38
C PRO A 112 -16.91 16.53 -3.44
N VAL A 113 -17.91 15.70 -3.16
CA VAL A 113 -18.39 14.65 -4.03
C VAL A 113 -19.89 14.83 -4.22
N LEU A 114 -20.30 15.13 -5.45
CA LEU A 114 -21.70 15.33 -5.83
C LEU A 114 -22.31 13.98 -6.20
N ILE A 115 -23.54 13.73 -5.77
CA ILE A 115 -24.25 12.47 -6.01
C ILE A 115 -25.52 12.76 -6.79
N GLY A 116 -25.78 11.94 -7.82
CA GLY A 116 -26.96 12.13 -8.68
C GLY A 116 -26.89 13.49 -9.37
N GLU A 117 -27.98 14.25 -9.33
CA GLU A 117 -28.09 15.57 -9.96
C GLU A 117 -27.71 16.72 -9.00
N ALA A 118 -27.02 16.40 -7.89
CA ALA A 118 -26.57 17.42 -6.95
C ALA A 118 -25.62 18.42 -7.60
N SER A 119 -25.73 19.68 -7.17
CA SER A 119 -24.84 20.76 -7.57
C SER A 119 -24.08 21.31 -6.37
N MET A 120 -22.94 21.95 -6.63
CA MET A 120 -22.18 22.60 -5.56
C MET A 120 -23.00 23.72 -4.92
N PRO A 121 -23.13 23.74 -3.58
CA PRO A 121 -23.79 24.84 -2.88
C PRO A 121 -23.11 26.17 -3.15
N ARG A 122 -23.91 27.23 -3.22
CA ARG A 122 -23.42 28.60 -3.30
C ARG A 122 -22.97 29.09 -1.92
N THR A 123 -22.12 30.11 -1.90
CA THR A 123 -21.56 30.61 -0.63
C THR A 123 -22.64 31.14 0.30
N GLU A 124 -23.69 31.76 -0.25
CA GLU A 124 -24.85 32.29 0.47
C GLU A 124 -25.79 31.22 1.03
N GLU A 125 -25.71 29.98 0.54
CA GLU A 125 -26.52 28.86 1.04
C GLU A 125 -25.87 28.19 2.26
N LEU A 126 -24.61 28.52 2.54
CA LEU A 126 -23.76 27.93 3.58
C LEU A 126 -23.59 28.86 4.78
N PRO A 127 -23.45 28.32 6.00
CA PRO A 127 -22.97 29.10 7.13
C PRO A 127 -21.52 29.56 6.90
N ALA A 128 -21.13 30.65 7.56
CA ALA A 128 -19.80 31.26 7.37
C ALA A 128 -18.63 30.29 7.59
N SER A 129 -18.79 29.31 8.49
CA SER A 129 -17.79 28.27 8.78
C SER A 129 -17.54 27.31 7.61
N LEU A 130 -18.47 27.21 6.66
CA LEU A 130 -18.41 26.33 5.50
C LEU A 130 -18.19 27.09 4.19
N ALA A 131 -18.10 28.42 4.21
CA ALA A 131 -17.99 29.25 2.99
C ALA A 131 -16.85 28.81 2.06
N GLU A 132 -15.75 28.28 2.60
CA GLU A 132 -14.65 27.78 1.78
C GLU A 132 -14.97 26.51 0.97
N LEU A 133 -15.94 25.70 1.42
CA LEU A 133 -16.38 24.49 0.73
C LEU A 133 -16.89 24.81 -0.67
N ALA A 134 -17.67 25.89 -0.82
CA ALA A 134 -18.20 26.35 -2.10
C ALA A 134 -17.10 26.71 -3.12
N ARG A 135 -15.86 26.93 -2.67
CA ARG A 135 -14.70 27.26 -3.53
C ARG A 135 -13.86 26.03 -3.91
N ARG A 136 -14.24 24.83 -3.47
CA ARG A 136 -13.54 23.58 -3.78
C ARG A 136 -14.08 22.95 -5.06
N ASN A 137 -13.21 22.32 -5.85
CA ASN A 137 -13.62 21.56 -7.02
C ASN A 137 -14.24 20.23 -6.60
N ALA A 138 -15.41 19.93 -7.15
CA ALA A 138 -16.13 18.70 -6.86
C ALA A 138 -15.90 17.61 -7.91
N ILE A 139 -16.14 16.36 -7.52
CA ILE A 139 -16.25 15.22 -8.42
C ILE A 139 -17.68 14.69 -8.33
N SER A 140 -18.34 14.52 -9.47
CA SER A 140 -19.66 13.88 -9.51
C SER A 140 -19.52 12.35 -9.59
N LEU A 141 -20.36 11.64 -8.85
CA LEU A 141 -20.55 10.19 -8.96
C LEU A 141 -21.97 9.92 -9.47
N THR A 142 -22.08 9.15 -10.56
CA THR A 142 -23.38 8.64 -11.03
C THR A 142 -23.45 7.12 -10.92
N ASP A 143 -24.67 6.58 -10.84
CA ASP A 143 -24.86 5.14 -10.73
C ASP A 143 -24.40 4.40 -12.00
N GLU A 144 -24.59 4.99 -13.17
CA GLU A 144 -24.23 4.41 -14.47
C GLU A 144 -22.72 4.31 -14.67
N ARG A 145 -21.95 5.25 -14.08
CA ARG A 145 -20.50 5.39 -14.28
C ARG A 145 -19.71 5.18 -13.01
N TRP A 146 -20.30 4.51 -12.02
CA TRP A 146 -19.77 4.37 -10.68
C TRP A 146 -18.28 4.01 -10.64
N ASP A 147 -17.88 2.92 -11.31
CA ASP A 147 -16.50 2.42 -11.26
C ASP A 147 -15.51 3.43 -11.87
N PHE A 148 -15.91 4.12 -12.94
CA PHE A 148 -15.10 5.14 -13.59
C PHE A 148 -14.95 6.39 -12.71
N ASP A 149 -16.06 6.86 -12.13
CA ASP A 149 -16.06 8.06 -11.30
C ASP A 149 -15.30 7.82 -9.98
N VAL A 150 -15.43 6.62 -9.38
CA VAL A 150 -14.64 6.22 -8.21
C VAL A 150 -13.16 6.08 -8.54
N ASP A 151 -12.77 5.51 -9.68
CA ASP A 151 -11.37 5.44 -10.09
C ASP A 151 -10.78 6.86 -10.26
N ARG A 152 -11.54 7.80 -10.83
CA ARG A 152 -11.15 9.20 -10.92
C ARG A 152 -10.98 9.84 -9.54
N LEU A 153 -11.91 9.61 -8.63
CA LEU A 153 -11.84 10.07 -7.24
C LEU A 153 -10.62 9.48 -6.51
N ALA A 154 -10.39 8.17 -6.63
CA ALA A 154 -9.25 7.49 -6.02
C ALA A 154 -7.93 8.07 -6.54
N LYS A 155 -7.80 8.32 -7.84
CA LYS A 155 -6.62 8.97 -8.43
C LYS A 155 -6.36 10.36 -7.83
N VAL A 156 -7.39 11.19 -7.64
CA VAL A 156 -7.23 12.50 -6.99
C VAL A 156 -6.79 12.32 -5.53
N LEU A 157 -7.42 11.39 -4.79
CA LEU A 157 -7.06 11.11 -3.40
C LEU A 157 -5.62 10.61 -3.25
N THR A 158 -5.04 9.91 -4.23
CA THR A 158 -3.63 9.46 -4.15
C THR A 158 -2.61 10.60 -4.08
N ILE A 159 -2.99 11.83 -4.45
CA ILE A 159 -2.14 13.01 -4.31
C ILE A 159 -1.99 13.39 -2.83
N ASP A 160 -3.07 13.26 -2.08
CA ASP A 160 -3.15 13.71 -0.69
C ASP A 160 -2.93 12.58 0.32
N VAL A 161 -3.33 11.35 -0.06
CA VAL A 161 -3.31 10.14 0.77
C VAL A 161 -2.37 9.11 0.15
N PRO A 162 -1.19 8.86 0.73
CA PRO A 162 -0.20 7.97 0.15
C PRO A 162 -0.56 6.49 0.34
N GLY A 163 -0.29 5.65 -0.65
CA GLY A 163 -0.33 4.19 -0.51
C GLY A 163 -1.70 3.55 -0.79
N THR A 164 -1.78 2.86 -1.93
CA THR A 164 -2.91 1.99 -2.29
C THR A 164 -2.65 0.54 -1.83
N VAL A 165 -3.69 -0.29 -1.79
CA VAL A 165 -3.58 -1.75 -1.54
C VAL A 165 -2.61 -2.39 -2.53
N ALA A 166 -2.70 -2.02 -3.81
CA ALA A 166 -1.81 -2.52 -4.86
C ALA A 166 -0.35 -2.10 -4.61
N GLN A 167 -0.10 -0.84 -4.24
CA GLN A 167 1.25 -0.35 -3.92
C GLN A 167 1.82 -1.05 -2.69
N ARG A 168 1.05 -1.18 -1.61
CA ARG A 168 1.47 -1.88 -0.39
C ARG A 168 1.78 -3.35 -0.65
N ARG A 169 0.92 -4.04 -1.41
CA ARG A 169 1.15 -5.43 -1.81
C ARG A 169 2.44 -5.55 -2.60
N LEU A 170 2.65 -4.68 -3.58
CA LEU A 170 3.87 -4.64 -4.38
C LEU A 170 5.11 -4.39 -3.49
N ASP A 171 5.05 -3.44 -2.56
CA ASP A 171 6.18 -3.11 -1.68
C ASP A 171 6.50 -4.26 -0.71
N TRP A 172 5.49 -4.93 -0.16
CA TRP A 172 5.70 -6.13 0.64
C TRP A 172 6.34 -7.26 -0.16
N MET A 173 5.87 -7.51 -1.39
CA MET A 173 6.45 -8.53 -2.27
C MET A 173 7.92 -8.20 -2.60
N LYS A 174 8.25 -6.92 -2.82
CA LYS A 174 9.64 -6.47 -3.01
C LYS A 174 10.49 -6.77 -1.79
N ALA A 175 10.00 -6.40 -0.60
CA ALA A 175 10.70 -6.63 0.66
C ALA A 175 10.90 -8.12 0.94
N ALA A 176 9.88 -8.94 0.70
CA ALA A 176 9.94 -10.39 0.85
C ALA A 176 10.97 -11.03 -0.10
N ALA A 177 10.96 -10.65 -1.39
CA ALA A 177 11.93 -11.15 -2.36
C ALA A 177 13.37 -10.77 -1.97
N LEU A 178 13.59 -9.52 -1.53
CA LEU A 178 14.89 -9.06 -1.05
C LEU A 178 15.35 -9.82 0.21
N ALA A 179 14.45 -9.98 1.18
CA ALA A 179 14.73 -10.70 2.42
C ALA A 179 15.07 -12.17 2.16
N MET A 180 14.35 -12.86 1.26
CA MET A 180 14.65 -14.24 0.88
C MET A 180 16.06 -14.37 0.30
N LEU A 181 16.44 -13.48 -0.62
CA LEU A 181 17.77 -13.48 -1.24
C LEU A 181 18.88 -13.22 -0.21
N VAL A 182 18.72 -12.19 0.64
CA VAL A 182 19.73 -11.82 1.64
C VAL A 182 19.85 -12.90 2.72
N LEU A 183 18.73 -13.35 3.29
CA LEU A 183 18.73 -14.34 4.36
C LEU A 183 19.19 -15.71 3.85
N GLY A 184 18.73 -16.13 2.67
CA GLY A 184 19.16 -17.38 2.04
C GLY A 184 20.65 -17.41 1.74
N GLY A 185 21.20 -16.31 1.20
CA GLY A 185 22.64 -16.17 0.99
C GLY A 185 23.44 -16.14 2.30
N ALA A 186 22.99 -15.38 3.29
CA ALA A 186 23.67 -15.25 4.58
C ALA A 186 23.69 -16.57 5.37
N ILE A 187 22.55 -17.25 5.52
CA ILE A 187 22.45 -18.54 6.20
C ILE A 187 23.40 -19.54 5.55
N ALA A 188 23.32 -19.69 4.23
CA ALA A 188 24.13 -20.68 3.52
C ALA A 188 25.63 -20.36 3.62
N THR A 189 26.02 -19.08 3.58
CA THR A 189 27.41 -18.65 3.79
C THR A 189 27.89 -18.96 5.20
N LEU A 190 27.09 -18.67 6.23
CA LEU A 190 27.44 -18.97 7.63
C LEU A 190 27.64 -20.47 7.85
N VAL A 191 26.72 -21.30 7.33
CA VAL A 191 26.84 -22.77 7.45
C VAL A 191 28.03 -23.29 6.66
N PHE A 192 28.30 -22.74 5.47
CA PHE A 192 29.49 -23.10 4.69
C PHE A 192 30.79 -22.76 5.43
N CYS A 193 30.89 -21.55 6.00
CA CYS A 193 32.05 -21.14 6.80
C CYS A 193 32.23 -22.02 8.05
N ALA A 194 31.13 -22.36 8.75
CA ALA A 194 31.19 -23.25 9.90
C ALA A 194 31.69 -24.65 9.50
N ALA A 195 31.18 -25.20 8.39
CA ALA A 195 31.62 -26.48 7.86
C ALA A 195 33.10 -26.46 7.47
N LEU A 196 33.58 -25.39 6.84
CA LEU A 196 35.01 -25.24 6.52
C LEU A 196 35.90 -25.17 7.78
N GLY A 197 35.40 -24.65 8.89
CA GLY A 197 36.13 -24.58 10.16
C GLY A 197 36.28 -25.92 10.88
N THR A 198 35.35 -26.86 10.65
CA THR A 198 35.35 -28.20 11.26
C THR A 198 35.84 -29.29 10.31
N TRP A 199 35.91 -29.01 9.00
CA TRP A 199 36.26 -29.98 7.98
C TRP A 199 37.72 -30.46 8.09
N ARG A 200 37.91 -31.78 8.17
CA ARG A 200 39.22 -32.45 8.24
C ARG A 200 39.31 -33.53 7.17
N PRO A 201 40.11 -33.35 6.11
CA PRO A 201 40.35 -34.42 5.13
C PRO A 201 40.88 -35.69 5.83
N PRO A 202 40.41 -36.91 5.48
CA PRO A 202 39.65 -37.27 4.29
C PRO A 202 38.11 -37.22 4.43
N GLU A 203 37.56 -36.73 5.55
CA GLU A 203 36.11 -36.64 5.80
C GLU A 203 35.39 -35.80 4.74
N GLY A 204 34.12 -36.09 4.49
CA GLY A 204 33.30 -35.37 3.53
C GLY A 204 32.75 -34.05 4.09
N LEU A 205 32.49 -33.06 3.23
CA LEU A 205 31.80 -31.81 3.64
C LEU A 205 30.41 -32.07 4.24
N ARG A 206 29.76 -33.17 3.82
CA ARG A 206 28.49 -33.60 4.38
C ARG A 206 28.58 -33.97 5.86
N GLU A 207 29.71 -34.56 6.26
CA GLU A 207 29.98 -34.97 7.65
C GLU A 207 30.27 -33.74 8.52
N ALA A 208 30.86 -32.70 7.93
CA ALA A 208 31.01 -31.37 8.54
C ALA A 208 29.71 -30.54 8.59
N GLY A 209 28.55 -31.12 8.24
CA GLY A 209 27.23 -30.49 8.30
C GLY A 209 26.80 -29.75 7.02
N PHE A 210 27.64 -29.68 5.99
CA PHE A 210 27.30 -29.07 4.70
C PHE A 210 26.62 -30.09 3.77
N SER A 211 25.36 -30.41 4.09
CA SER A 211 24.57 -31.39 3.34
C SER A 211 24.04 -30.84 2.00
N PRO A 212 23.57 -31.71 1.09
CA PRO A 212 22.82 -31.29 -0.10
C PRO A 212 21.71 -30.28 0.16
N ILE A 213 20.93 -30.50 1.22
CA ILE A 213 19.81 -29.63 1.60
C ILE A 213 20.33 -28.23 1.95
N VAL A 214 21.39 -28.16 2.76
CA VAL A 214 22.03 -26.90 3.15
C VAL A 214 22.59 -26.17 1.92
N SER A 215 23.26 -26.90 1.03
CA SER A 215 23.82 -26.33 -0.20
C SER A 215 22.74 -25.79 -1.17
N ALA A 216 21.49 -26.25 -1.02
CA ALA A 216 20.34 -25.83 -1.83
C ALA A 216 19.54 -24.66 -1.23
N ILE A 217 19.88 -24.16 -0.02
CA ILE A 217 19.20 -23.01 0.58
C ILE A 217 19.24 -21.77 -0.33
N PRO A 218 20.39 -21.37 -0.92
CA PRO A 218 20.43 -20.24 -1.85
C PRO A 218 19.59 -20.48 -3.11
N PHE A 219 19.58 -21.71 -3.61
CA PHE A 219 18.75 -22.12 -4.75
C PHE A 219 17.27 -21.90 -4.46
N MET A 220 16.78 -22.34 -3.29
CA MET A 220 15.37 -22.17 -2.90
C MET A 220 15.01 -20.69 -2.74
N ALA A 221 15.91 -19.89 -2.13
CA ALA A 221 15.73 -18.45 -2.02
C ALA A 221 15.57 -17.77 -3.40
N ILE A 222 16.39 -18.17 -4.38
CA ILE A 222 16.29 -17.66 -5.75
C ILE A 222 14.94 -18.01 -6.38
N VAL A 223 14.49 -19.26 -6.27
CA VAL A 223 13.22 -19.71 -6.87
C VAL A 223 12.04 -18.91 -6.32
N PHE A 224 11.93 -18.79 -4.99
CA PHE A 224 10.83 -18.04 -4.38
C PHE A 224 10.91 -16.53 -4.67
N ALA A 225 12.10 -15.93 -4.59
CA ALA A 225 12.30 -14.52 -4.94
C ALA A 225 11.98 -14.24 -6.41
N GLY A 226 12.33 -15.15 -7.31
CA GLY A 226 12.00 -15.09 -8.73
C GLY A 226 10.48 -15.13 -8.97
N ALA A 227 9.77 -16.06 -8.32
CA ALA A 227 8.31 -16.15 -8.41
C ALA A 227 7.60 -14.90 -7.87
N LEU A 228 8.06 -14.36 -6.73
CA LEU A 228 7.57 -13.08 -6.19
C LEU A 228 7.81 -11.92 -7.16
N THR A 229 9.00 -11.85 -7.75
CA THR A 229 9.36 -10.83 -8.72
C THR A 229 8.49 -10.90 -9.98
N LEU A 230 8.24 -12.11 -10.49
CA LEU A 230 7.32 -12.36 -11.61
C LEU A 230 5.92 -11.86 -11.32
N ASN A 231 5.38 -12.17 -10.14
CA ASN A 231 4.04 -11.74 -9.74
C ASN A 231 3.95 -10.21 -9.56
N ALA A 232 5.05 -9.59 -9.11
CA ALA A 232 5.14 -8.13 -8.92
C ALA A 232 5.31 -7.36 -10.24
N ALA A 233 5.93 -7.96 -11.26
CA ALA A 233 6.37 -7.26 -12.48
C ALA A 233 5.27 -6.47 -13.22
N PRO A 234 4.02 -6.96 -13.36
CA PRO A 234 2.95 -6.21 -14.02
C PRO A 234 2.56 -4.90 -13.32
N ALA A 235 2.79 -4.79 -12.00
CA ALA A 235 2.48 -3.61 -11.21
C ALA A 235 3.62 -2.58 -11.15
N MET A 236 4.81 -2.90 -11.67
CA MET A 236 5.96 -2.01 -11.67
C MET A 236 5.87 -0.94 -12.78
N GLU A 237 6.62 0.16 -12.61
CA GLU A 237 6.80 1.17 -13.64
C GLU A 237 7.31 0.54 -14.96
N PRO A 238 6.67 0.83 -16.11
CA PRO A 238 7.01 0.20 -17.39
C PRO A 238 8.51 0.23 -17.74
N GLY A 239 9.19 1.37 -17.50
CA GLY A 239 10.62 1.54 -17.81
C GLY A 239 11.57 0.68 -16.97
N LYS A 240 11.13 0.22 -15.79
CA LYS A 240 11.94 -0.57 -14.85
C LYS A 240 11.69 -2.08 -14.95
N ARG A 241 10.58 -2.50 -15.58
CA ARG A 241 10.18 -3.92 -15.73
C ARG A 241 11.27 -4.78 -16.38
N LYS A 242 12.02 -4.24 -17.34
CA LYS A 242 13.12 -4.95 -18.01
C LYS A 242 14.16 -5.53 -17.05
N TYR A 243 14.45 -4.83 -15.94
CA TYR A 243 15.41 -5.31 -14.95
C TYR A 243 14.82 -6.43 -14.07
N ALA A 244 13.53 -6.36 -13.75
CA ALA A 244 12.82 -7.45 -13.08
C ALA A 244 12.83 -8.72 -13.94
N TRP A 245 12.51 -8.61 -15.23
CA TRP A 245 12.57 -9.75 -16.16
C TRP A 245 13.99 -10.30 -16.32
N ALA A 246 14.99 -9.43 -16.44
CA ALA A 246 16.39 -9.86 -16.49
C ALA A 246 16.79 -10.62 -15.21
N SER A 247 16.34 -10.17 -14.03
CA SER A 247 16.63 -10.86 -12.76
C SER A 247 16.03 -12.27 -12.72
N VAL A 248 14.81 -12.44 -13.23
CA VAL A 248 14.15 -13.75 -13.30
C VAL A 248 14.81 -14.64 -14.35
N ALA A 249 15.21 -14.09 -15.49
CA ALA A 249 15.96 -14.86 -16.49
C ALA A 249 17.30 -15.35 -15.93
N LEU A 250 18.04 -14.47 -15.23
CA LEU A 250 19.27 -14.83 -14.55
C LEU A 250 19.04 -15.89 -13.47
N ALA A 251 17.99 -15.73 -12.66
CA ALA A 251 17.56 -16.71 -11.66
C ALA A 251 17.38 -18.09 -12.29
N THR A 252 16.58 -18.18 -13.36
CA THR A 252 16.27 -19.43 -14.05
C THR A 252 17.52 -20.09 -14.65
N VAL A 253 18.34 -19.33 -15.38
CA VAL A 253 19.55 -19.87 -16.03
C VAL A 253 20.58 -20.30 -14.98
N GLY A 254 20.82 -19.46 -13.97
CA GLY A 254 21.80 -19.73 -12.92
C GLY A 254 21.41 -20.93 -12.06
N THR A 255 20.14 -21.00 -11.63
CA THR A 255 19.65 -22.11 -10.78
C THR A 255 19.56 -23.42 -11.54
N LEU A 256 19.00 -23.42 -12.75
CA LEU A 256 18.87 -24.64 -13.55
C LEU A 256 20.24 -25.20 -13.92
N GLY A 257 21.18 -24.34 -14.33
CA GLY A 257 22.56 -24.72 -14.62
C GLY A 257 23.28 -25.31 -13.41
N ALA A 258 23.20 -24.64 -12.26
CA ALA A 258 23.82 -25.11 -11.02
C ALA A 258 23.24 -26.46 -10.56
N PHE A 259 21.90 -26.61 -10.62
CA PHE A 259 21.23 -27.84 -10.23
C PHE A 259 21.56 -29.01 -11.15
N ILE A 260 21.57 -28.80 -12.47
CA ILE A 260 21.95 -29.85 -13.44
C ILE A 260 23.41 -30.26 -13.21
N ALA A 261 24.32 -29.29 -13.05
CA ALA A 261 25.72 -29.57 -12.81
C ALA A 261 25.93 -30.37 -11.50
N TYR A 262 25.20 -30.00 -10.45
CA TYR A 262 25.16 -30.76 -9.20
C TYR A 262 24.66 -32.18 -9.43
N ALA A 263 23.49 -32.35 -10.05
CA ALA A 263 22.87 -33.66 -10.26
C ALA A 263 23.77 -34.63 -11.04
N LEU A 264 24.51 -34.13 -12.04
CA LEU A 264 25.44 -34.93 -12.85
C LEU A 264 26.72 -35.30 -12.10
N ARG A 265 27.23 -34.43 -11.22
CA ARG A 265 28.55 -34.61 -10.58
C ARG A 265 28.49 -35.14 -9.15
N ASN A 266 27.34 -35.09 -8.49
CA ASN A 266 27.24 -35.37 -7.06
C ASN A 266 27.58 -36.79 -6.63
N VAL A 267 27.52 -37.77 -7.55
CA VAL A 267 27.95 -39.15 -7.27
C VAL A 267 29.48 -39.29 -7.37
N ALA A 268 30.09 -38.69 -8.39
CA ALA A 268 31.53 -38.80 -8.65
C ALA A 268 32.38 -37.84 -7.81
N GLU A 269 31.88 -36.62 -7.58
CA GLU A 269 32.57 -35.53 -6.88
C GLU A 269 31.63 -34.89 -5.84
N PRO A 270 31.28 -35.59 -4.75
CA PRO A 270 30.26 -35.14 -3.80
C PRO A 270 30.63 -33.81 -3.12
N ASN A 271 31.90 -33.60 -2.74
CA ASN A 271 32.32 -32.34 -2.13
C ASN A 271 32.36 -31.19 -3.17
N GLY A 272 32.96 -31.45 -4.34
CA GLY A 272 33.11 -30.43 -5.39
C GLY A 272 31.77 -29.96 -5.96
N SER A 273 30.82 -30.87 -6.16
CA SER A 273 29.47 -30.54 -6.64
C SER A 273 28.67 -29.70 -5.64
N LEU A 274 28.79 -29.94 -4.33
CA LEU A 274 28.15 -29.12 -3.29
C LEU A 274 28.70 -27.69 -3.29
N VAL A 275 30.03 -27.54 -3.35
CA VAL A 275 30.70 -26.24 -3.40
C VAL A 275 30.34 -25.49 -4.68
N ALA A 276 30.33 -26.17 -5.82
CA ALA A 276 29.97 -25.58 -7.11
C ALA A 276 28.51 -25.09 -7.13
N ASN A 277 27.57 -25.91 -6.63
CA ASN A 277 26.17 -25.53 -6.54
C ASN A 277 25.95 -24.30 -5.65
N PHE A 278 26.61 -24.30 -4.48
CA PHE A 278 26.56 -23.19 -3.53
C PHE A 278 27.14 -21.91 -4.13
N GLY A 279 28.32 -21.99 -4.75
CA GLY A 279 29.00 -20.86 -5.37
C GLY A 279 28.19 -20.26 -6.52
N ALA A 280 27.70 -21.09 -7.45
CA ALA A 280 26.87 -20.64 -8.57
C ALA A 280 25.57 -19.98 -8.10
N SER A 281 24.90 -20.56 -7.10
CA SER A 281 23.69 -19.98 -6.52
C SER A 281 23.97 -18.65 -5.82
N THR A 282 25.07 -18.55 -5.08
CA THR A 282 25.47 -17.31 -4.40
C THR A 282 25.76 -16.18 -5.40
N ILE A 283 26.47 -16.46 -6.48
CA ILE A 283 26.71 -15.50 -7.57
C ILE A 283 25.37 -15.05 -8.21
N THR A 284 24.45 -16.00 -8.40
CA THR A 284 23.11 -15.70 -8.94
C THR A 284 22.33 -14.77 -8.03
N ILE A 285 22.38 -14.98 -6.70
CA ILE A 285 21.77 -14.07 -5.71
C ILE A 285 22.31 -12.65 -5.88
N PHE A 286 23.64 -12.46 -5.95
CA PHE A 286 24.22 -11.12 -6.12
C PHE A 286 23.78 -10.45 -7.42
N GLY A 287 23.75 -11.20 -8.52
CA GLY A 287 23.27 -10.67 -9.80
C GLY A 287 21.78 -10.30 -9.77
N MET A 288 20.94 -11.12 -9.12
CA MET A 288 19.53 -10.79 -8.91
C MET A 288 19.37 -9.53 -8.06
N LEU A 289 20.08 -9.42 -6.94
CA LEU A 289 20.04 -8.25 -6.07
C LEU A 289 20.40 -6.97 -6.82
N ALA A 290 21.45 -7.01 -7.67
CA ALA A 290 21.86 -5.88 -8.48
C ALA A 290 20.77 -5.47 -9.48
N LEU A 291 20.17 -6.43 -10.18
CA LEU A 291 19.09 -6.19 -11.15
C LEU A 291 17.81 -5.69 -10.47
N LEU A 292 17.45 -6.24 -9.32
CA LEU A 292 16.29 -5.80 -8.54
C LEU A 292 16.48 -4.39 -7.97
N ALA A 293 17.70 -4.03 -7.56
CA ALA A 293 18.02 -2.66 -7.16
C ALA A 293 17.79 -1.67 -8.31
N LEU A 294 18.11 -2.05 -9.55
CA LEU A 294 17.82 -1.26 -10.76
C LEU A 294 16.32 -1.25 -11.12
N ALA A 295 15.60 -2.32 -10.79
CA ALA A 295 14.14 -2.41 -10.93
C ALA A 295 13.37 -1.55 -9.90
N GLY A 296 14.07 -0.95 -8.92
CA GLY A 296 13.46 -0.11 -7.89
C GLY A 296 13.08 -0.85 -6.60
N PHE A 297 13.71 -1.99 -6.30
CA PHE A 297 13.56 -2.72 -5.03
C PHE A 297 14.44 -2.15 -3.91
N ARG A 298 14.91 -0.89 -4.02
CA ARG A 298 15.69 -0.26 -2.96
C ARG A 298 14.82 -0.13 -1.69
N ALA A 299 15.40 -0.40 -0.54
CA ALA A 299 14.83 0.09 0.72
C ALA A 299 14.78 1.62 0.66
N LYS A 300 13.64 2.21 1.02
CA LYS A 300 13.52 3.66 1.22
C LYS A 300 14.33 4.08 2.43
#